data_AF-A0A1W2CE89-F1
#
_entry.id   AF-A0A1W2CE89-F1
#
_cell.length_a   1.000
_cell.length_b   1.000
_cell.length_c   1.000
_cell.angle_alpha   90.00
_cell.angle_beta   90.00
_cell.angle_gamma   90.00
#
_symmetry.space_group_name_H-M   'P 1'
#
loop_
_entity.id
_entity.type
_entity.pdbx_description
1 polymer ?
#
loop_
_entity_poly.entity_id
_entity_poly.type
_entity_poly.pdbx_seq_one_letter_code
_entity_poly.pdbx_strand_id
1 'polypeptide(L)'
;MDKKLICKGKLYCYTEQGMEGGQLAFSDLSYIKLQYPKYGFQENEEVWDNKHKNKKGITFNPETFLNGSWLPSRDPILDEPDYQISSLFCGEEKGDFNADRRLMKKYNFRMKYTKERADETYGIGNWKFKKNNSEIILNNGNVVIMGGTPYCEPNRPYHLPLAEFSRVTVNWNDGTTESQRKSDTLLIEHGSYEGLQILKETDYLKIINLDTDEIICEGQINLISLKTFSHTLEGHFENIKDGNDWKEYFTNGHYGELYRETK
;
A
#
# COMPACT_ATOMS: atom_id res chain seq x y z
N MET A 1 6.84 21.66 -34.85
CA MET A 1 5.90 20.53 -34.74
C MET A 1 4.81 20.97 -33.78
N ASP A 2 3.55 20.79 -34.16
CA ASP A 2 2.43 21.17 -33.30
C ASP A 2 2.25 20.11 -32.21
N LYS A 3 2.08 20.58 -30.97
CA LYS A 3 1.79 19.73 -29.81
C LYS A 3 0.28 19.68 -29.63
N LYS A 4 -0.28 18.47 -29.58
CA LYS A 4 -1.70 18.25 -29.33
C LYS A 4 -1.92 17.86 -27.87
N LEU A 5 -2.87 18.51 -27.20
CA LEU A 5 -3.36 18.09 -25.90
C LEU A 5 -3.98 16.70 -26.01
N ILE A 6 -3.50 15.77 -25.18
CA ILE A 6 -4.01 14.40 -25.09
C ILE A 6 -5.08 14.32 -24.01
N CYS A 7 -4.76 14.74 -22.78
CA CYS A 7 -5.69 14.74 -21.66
C CYS A 7 -5.24 15.66 -20.51
N LYS A 8 -6.18 15.99 -19.62
CA LYS A 8 -5.91 16.55 -18.28
C LYS A 8 -5.92 15.40 -17.26
N GLY A 9 -5.04 15.43 -16.28
CA GLY A 9 -4.79 14.26 -15.43
C GLY A 9 -4.02 14.55 -14.16
N LYS A 10 -3.81 13.49 -13.36
CA LYS A 10 -2.90 13.48 -12.20
C LYS A 10 -1.58 12.79 -12.57
N LEU A 11 -0.48 13.34 -12.06
CA LEU A 11 0.85 12.78 -12.21
C LEU A 11 1.08 11.69 -11.16
N TYR A 12 1.78 10.62 -11.53
CA TYR A 12 2.16 9.55 -10.60
C TYR A 12 3.58 9.08 -10.88
N CYS A 13 4.29 8.68 -9.84
CA CYS A 13 5.48 7.85 -9.98
C CYS A 13 5.23 6.48 -9.36
N TYR A 14 5.36 5.43 -10.16
CA TYR A 14 5.31 4.05 -9.69
C TYR A 14 6.73 3.55 -9.50
N THR A 15 7.05 3.10 -8.29
CA THR A 15 8.32 2.41 -8.01
C THR A 15 8.05 0.91 -7.89
N GLU A 16 8.75 0.08 -8.66
CA GLU A 16 8.77 -1.35 -8.38
C GLU A 16 9.65 -1.60 -7.13
N GLN A 17 9.18 -2.42 -6.19
CA GLN A 17 10.04 -2.94 -5.12
C GLN A 17 10.92 -4.05 -5.72
N GLY A 18 12.12 -3.69 -6.21
CA GLY A 18 13.03 -4.60 -6.90
C GLY A 18 14.16 -3.88 -7.63
N MET A 19 15.08 -4.61 -8.28
CA MET A 19 16.31 -4.06 -8.89
C MET A 19 16.10 -3.21 -10.16
N GLU A 20 14.88 -2.92 -10.61
CA GLU A 20 14.63 -2.23 -11.87
C GLU A 20 13.53 -1.16 -11.76
N GLY A 21 13.91 0.10 -11.96
CA GLY A 21 13.13 1.19 -12.56
C GLY A 21 11.79 1.63 -11.92
N GLY A 22 11.71 2.91 -11.53
CA GLY A 22 10.42 3.61 -11.42
C GLY A 22 9.91 4.11 -12.78
N GLN A 23 8.59 4.14 -12.97
CA GLN A 23 7.94 4.74 -14.15
C GLN A 23 7.17 6.01 -13.77
N LEU A 24 7.37 7.07 -14.56
CA LEU A 24 6.51 8.25 -14.52
C LEU A 24 5.25 7.97 -15.34
N ALA A 25 4.12 8.29 -14.75
CA ALA A 25 2.82 8.02 -15.32
C ALA A 25 1.87 9.21 -15.13
N PHE A 26 0.79 9.17 -15.88
CA PHE A 26 -0.24 10.19 -15.91
C PHE A 26 -1.60 9.50 -15.98
N SER A 27 -2.49 9.81 -15.05
CA SER A 27 -3.84 9.25 -15.04
C SER A 27 -4.83 10.32 -15.49
N ASP A 28 -5.52 10.06 -16.59
CA ASP A 28 -6.54 10.94 -17.14
C ASP A 28 -7.71 11.14 -16.16
N LEU A 29 -8.06 12.40 -15.89
CA LEU A 29 -9.13 12.79 -14.97
C LEU A 29 -10.49 12.19 -15.32
N SER A 30 -10.77 11.97 -16.60
CA SER A 30 -12.04 11.37 -17.05
C SER A 30 -12.23 9.91 -16.61
N TYR A 31 -11.13 9.26 -16.21
CA TYR A 31 -11.10 7.88 -15.71
C TYR A 31 -10.89 7.79 -14.20
N ILE A 32 -10.75 8.92 -13.51
CA ILE A 32 -10.66 8.99 -12.04
C ILE A 32 -12.08 9.18 -11.49
N LYS A 33 -12.52 8.26 -10.64
CA LYS A 33 -13.87 8.28 -10.05
C LYS A 33 -13.80 8.18 -8.54
N LEU A 34 -14.74 8.84 -7.87
CA LEU A 34 -15.00 8.61 -6.46
C LEU A 34 -15.79 7.32 -6.29
N GLN A 35 -15.27 6.40 -5.48
CA GLN A 35 -15.92 5.12 -5.18
C GLN A 35 -15.75 4.76 -3.71
N TYR A 36 -16.58 3.85 -3.22
CA TYR A 36 -16.37 3.27 -1.90
C TYR A 36 -15.06 2.49 -1.89
N PRO A 37 -14.28 2.59 -0.81
CA PRO A 37 -13.07 1.79 -0.65
C PRO A 37 -13.46 0.31 -0.63
N LYS A 38 -12.75 -0.53 -1.39
CA LYS A 38 -12.97 -2.00 -1.39
C LYS A 38 -12.26 -2.67 -0.23
N TYR A 39 -11.07 -2.19 0.06
CA TYR A 39 -10.25 -2.55 1.21
C TYR A 39 -10.25 -1.35 2.15
N GLY A 40 -10.06 -1.55 3.45
CA GLY A 40 -10.05 -0.46 4.43
C GLY A 40 -9.05 0.64 4.11
N PHE A 41 -9.10 1.73 4.87
CA PHE A 41 -8.29 2.91 4.60
C PHE A 41 -6.82 2.74 4.97
N GLN A 42 -6.00 3.47 4.24
CA GLN A 42 -4.64 3.76 4.66
C GLN A 42 -4.61 5.03 5.52
N GLU A 43 -3.51 5.22 6.23
CA GLU A 43 -3.24 6.49 6.91
C GLU A 43 -2.81 7.54 5.89
N ASN A 44 -3.21 8.79 6.10
CA ASN A 44 -2.97 9.93 5.20
C ASN A 44 -3.60 9.79 3.80
N GLU A 45 -4.73 9.07 3.69
CA GLU A 45 -5.48 8.93 2.45
C GLU A 45 -6.50 10.07 2.28
N GLU A 46 -6.61 10.63 1.08
CA GLU A 46 -7.63 11.63 0.76
C GLU A 46 -9.00 10.97 0.60
N VAL A 47 -9.99 11.48 1.32
CA VAL A 47 -11.36 10.96 1.34
C VAL A 47 -12.40 12.06 1.14
N TRP A 48 -13.56 11.67 0.64
CA TRP A 48 -14.71 12.53 0.43
C TRP A 48 -15.91 12.01 1.23
N ASP A 49 -16.68 12.92 1.81
CA ASP A 49 -17.95 12.53 2.44
C ASP A 49 -18.96 12.09 1.36
N ASN A 50 -19.59 10.93 1.55
CA ASN A 50 -20.51 10.38 0.55
C ASN A 50 -21.83 11.17 0.40
N LYS A 51 -22.22 11.94 1.42
CA LYS A 51 -23.39 12.84 1.39
C LYS A 51 -23.00 14.24 0.90
N HIS A 52 -21.77 14.66 1.16
CA HIS A 52 -21.25 15.98 0.80
C HIS A 52 -19.95 15.85 -0.01
N LYS A 53 -20.08 15.59 -1.32
CA LYS A 53 -18.93 15.36 -2.22
C LYS A 53 -17.95 16.54 -2.37
N ASN A 54 -18.24 17.71 -1.83
CA ASN A 54 -17.28 18.83 -1.79
C ASN A 54 -16.50 18.88 -0.45
N LYS A 55 -16.92 18.10 0.54
CA LYS A 55 -16.25 17.95 1.83
C LYS A 55 -15.15 16.90 1.68
N LYS A 56 -13.91 17.37 1.67
CA LYS A 56 -12.69 16.57 1.54
C LYS A 56 -11.98 16.47 2.87
N GLY A 57 -11.30 15.37 3.14
CA GLY A 57 -10.51 15.20 4.35
C GLY A 57 -9.38 14.20 4.18
N ILE A 58 -8.53 14.13 5.20
CA ILE A 58 -7.39 13.22 5.29
C ILE A 58 -7.63 12.23 6.43
N THR A 59 -7.40 10.94 6.17
CA THR A 59 -7.59 9.87 7.15
C THR A 59 -6.43 9.72 8.13
N PHE A 60 -6.76 9.34 9.36
CA PHE A 60 -5.83 9.04 10.46
C PHE A 60 -6.34 7.87 11.28
N ASN A 61 -5.44 7.17 11.98
CA ASN A 61 -5.77 6.07 12.90
C ASN A 61 -6.74 5.05 12.27
N PRO A 62 -6.39 4.42 11.14
CA PRO A 62 -7.24 3.39 10.56
C PRO A 62 -7.39 2.22 11.54
N GLU A 63 -8.62 1.78 11.74
CA GLU A 63 -8.98 0.66 12.60
C GLU A 63 -9.83 -0.36 11.83
N THR A 64 -9.66 -1.63 12.17
CA THR A 64 -10.44 -2.75 11.64
C THR A 64 -11.13 -3.49 12.78
N PHE A 65 -12.36 -3.93 12.54
CA PHE A 65 -13.12 -4.75 13.47
C PHE A 65 -12.76 -6.23 13.29
N LEU A 66 -12.12 -6.81 14.30
CA LEU A 66 -11.68 -8.21 14.31
C LEU A 66 -11.97 -8.82 15.68
N ASN A 67 -12.53 -10.03 15.70
CA ASN A 67 -12.79 -10.79 16.93
C ASN A 67 -13.56 -10.00 18.01
N GLY A 68 -14.52 -9.16 17.60
CA GLY A 68 -15.36 -8.40 18.53
C GLY A 68 -14.76 -7.09 19.03
N SER A 69 -13.56 -6.71 18.58
CA SER A 69 -12.90 -5.46 18.97
C SER A 69 -12.40 -4.67 17.77
N TRP A 70 -12.26 -3.35 17.95
CA TRP A 70 -11.60 -2.47 17.00
C TRP A 70 -10.10 -2.44 17.30
N LEU A 71 -9.29 -2.73 16.29
CA LEU A 71 -7.85 -2.81 16.40
C LEU A 71 -7.21 -1.92 15.31
N PRO A 72 -6.04 -1.30 15.55
CA PRO A 72 -5.34 -0.55 14.51
C PRO A 72 -5.11 -1.42 13.27
N SER A 73 -5.40 -0.90 12.08
CA SER A 73 -5.29 -1.64 10.81
C SER A 73 -3.84 -2.06 10.52
N ARG A 74 -2.87 -1.19 10.84
CA ARG A 74 -1.46 -1.57 10.89
C ARG A 74 -1.22 -2.30 12.21
N ASP A 75 -0.87 -3.59 12.15
CA ASP A 75 -0.55 -4.34 13.36
C ASP A 75 0.71 -3.74 14.02
N PRO A 76 0.62 -3.20 15.25
CA PRO A 76 1.76 -2.55 15.91
C PRO A 76 2.95 -3.50 16.13
N ILE A 77 2.75 -4.81 16.04
CA ILE A 77 3.83 -5.79 16.14
C ILE A 77 4.87 -5.61 15.01
N LEU A 78 4.48 -5.07 13.85
CA LEU A 78 5.36 -4.91 12.70
C LEU A 78 6.53 -3.95 12.97
N ASP A 79 6.34 -3.01 13.90
CA ASP A 79 7.35 -2.02 14.31
C ASP A 79 8.28 -2.53 15.42
N GLU A 80 8.02 -3.72 15.96
CA GLU A 80 8.81 -4.26 17.07
C GLU A 80 10.12 -4.89 16.59
N PRO A 81 11.27 -4.57 17.23
CA PRO A 81 12.53 -5.25 16.94
C PRO A 81 12.43 -6.77 17.13
N ASP A 82 11.67 -7.23 18.12
CA ASP A 82 11.44 -8.64 18.37
C ASP A 82 10.68 -9.33 17.22
N TYR A 83 9.80 -8.61 16.51
CA TYR A 83 9.08 -9.18 15.38
C TYR A 83 10.03 -9.54 14.23
N GLN A 84 11.01 -8.68 13.94
CA GLN A 84 11.98 -8.87 12.86
C GLN A 84 12.87 -10.11 13.04
N ILE A 85 12.97 -10.64 14.26
CA ILE A 85 13.72 -11.87 14.58
C ILE A 85 12.80 -13.03 15.00
N SER A 86 11.48 -12.82 15.03
CA SER A 86 10.49 -13.82 15.46
C SER A 86 10.28 -14.91 14.42
N SER A 87 9.73 -16.05 14.83
CA SER A 87 9.29 -17.09 13.90
C SER A 87 8.15 -16.65 13.00
N LEU A 88 7.36 -15.63 13.36
CA LEU A 88 6.32 -15.07 12.48
C LEU A 88 6.92 -14.38 11.25
N PHE A 89 8.07 -13.73 11.40
CA PHE A 89 8.72 -13.01 10.31
C PHE A 89 9.74 -13.91 9.58
N CYS A 90 10.58 -14.62 10.32
CA CYS A 90 11.68 -15.41 9.77
C CYS A 90 11.34 -16.87 9.47
N GLY A 91 10.18 -17.34 9.92
CA GLY A 91 9.82 -18.77 9.97
C GLY A 91 10.38 -19.50 11.19
N GLU A 92 9.77 -20.64 11.54
CA GLU A 92 10.08 -21.49 12.69
C GLU A 92 11.53 -22.02 12.69
N GLU A 93 12.16 -22.12 11.53
CA GLU A 93 13.55 -22.60 11.42
C GLU A 93 14.57 -21.54 11.81
N LYS A 94 14.27 -20.25 11.55
CA LYS A 94 15.21 -19.13 11.74
C LYS A 94 14.81 -18.18 12.87
N GLY A 95 13.57 -18.25 13.34
CA GLY A 95 13.06 -17.36 14.37
C GLY A 95 13.60 -17.65 15.77
N ASP A 96 13.72 -16.60 16.57
CA ASP A 96 14.07 -16.67 17.99
C ASP A 96 12.82 -16.92 18.84
N PHE A 97 12.70 -18.14 19.38
CA PHE A 97 11.62 -18.54 20.29
C PHE A 97 11.52 -17.70 21.58
N ASN A 98 12.59 -17.02 22.00
CA ASN A 98 12.52 -16.06 23.10
C ASN A 98 11.87 -14.75 22.66
N ALA A 99 12.12 -14.28 21.44
CA ALA A 99 11.42 -13.14 20.86
C ALA A 99 9.93 -13.47 20.70
N ASP A 100 9.59 -14.67 20.19
CA ASP A 100 8.21 -15.14 20.12
C ASP A 100 7.51 -15.07 21.48
N ARG A 101 8.16 -15.54 22.56
CA ARG A 101 7.61 -15.50 23.92
C ARG A 101 7.36 -14.07 24.41
N ARG A 102 8.28 -13.14 24.12
CA ARG A 102 8.11 -11.72 24.48
C ARG A 102 6.94 -11.11 23.72
N LEU A 103 6.82 -11.38 22.42
CA LEU A 103 5.71 -10.91 21.58
C LEU A 103 4.37 -11.47 22.02
N MET A 104 4.26 -12.79 22.19
CA MET A 104 3.05 -13.47 22.67
C MET A 104 2.55 -12.88 23.98
N LYS A 105 3.48 -12.60 24.93
CA LYS A 105 3.16 -11.95 26.20
C LYS A 105 2.72 -10.50 26.03
N LYS A 106 3.46 -9.72 25.22
CA LYS A 106 3.22 -8.28 25.04
C LYS A 106 1.89 -7.99 24.35
N TYR A 107 1.55 -8.77 23.32
CA TYR A 107 0.35 -8.58 22.49
C TYR A 107 -0.78 -9.57 22.83
N ASN A 108 -0.60 -10.40 23.86
CA ASN A 108 -1.59 -11.35 24.35
C ASN A 108 -2.15 -12.26 23.26
N PHE A 109 -1.27 -12.98 22.56
CA PHE A 109 -1.64 -14.00 21.56
C PHE A 109 -0.83 -15.28 21.79
N ARG A 110 -1.23 -16.36 21.12
CA ARG A 110 -0.51 -17.63 21.09
C ARG A 110 0.01 -17.93 19.68
N MET A 111 1.25 -18.41 19.57
CA MET A 111 1.77 -19.00 18.34
C MET A 111 1.51 -20.50 18.29
N LYS A 112 0.99 -20.97 17.17
CA LYS A 112 0.81 -22.38 16.82
C LYS A 112 1.87 -22.80 15.80
N TYR A 113 2.90 -23.47 16.31
CA TYR A 113 3.99 -24.01 15.49
C TYR A 113 3.57 -25.25 14.70
N THR A 114 4.34 -25.64 13.68
CA THR A 114 4.01 -26.75 12.77
C THR A 114 3.68 -28.03 13.51
N LYS A 115 4.42 -28.36 14.57
CA LYS A 115 4.15 -29.55 15.38
C LYS A 115 2.75 -29.51 16.00
N GLU A 116 2.40 -28.41 16.64
CA GLU A 116 1.08 -28.24 17.26
C GLU A 116 -0.04 -28.32 16.21
N ARG A 117 0.12 -27.62 15.08
CA ARG A 117 -0.84 -27.64 13.97
C ARG A 117 -1.02 -29.05 13.39
N ALA A 118 0.06 -29.82 13.27
CA ALA A 118 0.02 -31.19 12.78
C ALA A 118 -0.62 -32.14 13.79
N ASP A 119 -0.32 -31.99 15.09
CA ASP A 119 -0.96 -32.75 16.17
C ASP A 119 -2.48 -32.49 16.21
N GLU A 120 -2.92 -31.24 16.04
CA GLU A 120 -4.35 -30.89 15.98
C GLU A 120 -5.04 -31.44 14.72
N THR A 121 -4.39 -31.36 13.56
CA THR A 121 -5.00 -31.72 12.26
C THR A 121 -5.00 -33.23 12.01
N TYR A 122 -3.91 -33.93 12.36
CA TYR A 122 -3.69 -35.33 12.00
C TYR A 122 -3.65 -36.27 13.21
N GLY A 123 -3.61 -35.73 14.43
CA GLY A 123 -3.49 -36.51 15.66
C GLY A 123 -2.04 -36.84 16.01
N ILE A 124 -1.75 -36.84 17.31
CA ILE A 124 -0.43 -37.13 17.87
C ILE A 124 0.06 -38.51 17.42
N GLY A 125 1.26 -38.55 16.84
CA GLY A 125 1.92 -39.80 16.41
C GLY A 125 1.48 -40.33 15.03
N ASN A 126 0.56 -39.64 14.35
CA ASN A 126 0.10 -40.02 13.00
C ASN A 126 0.93 -39.40 11.86
N TRP A 127 2.00 -38.71 12.21
CA TRP A 127 2.83 -37.96 11.29
C TRP A 127 4.28 -37.86 11.80
N LYS A 128 5.23 -37.56 10.91
CA LYS A 128 6.65 -37.29 11.22
C LYS A 128 7.21 -36.19 10.32
N PHE A 129 8.18 -35.41 10.78
CA PHE A 129 8.88 -34.44 9.93
C PHE A 129 9.69 -35.14 8.84
N LYS A 130 9.66 -34.59 7.61
CA LYS A 130 10.36 -35.15 6.45
C LYS A 130 11.80 -34.70 6.32
N LYS A 131 12.13 -33.45 6.67
CA LYS A 131 13.50 -32.89 6.66
C LYS A 131 13.61 -31.49 7.26
N ASN A 132 12.58 -30.66 7.05
CA ASN A 132 12.44 -29.30 7.57
C ASN A 132 11.11 -29.17 8.32
N ASN A 133 10.97 -28.12 9.15
CA ASN A 133 9.76 -27.86 9.94
C ASN A 133 8.55 -27.42 9.09
N SER A 134 8.59 -27.61 7.76
CA SER A 134 7.54 -27.22 6.82
C SER A 134 6.91 -28.40 6.09
N GLU A 135 7.48 -29.62 6.17
CA GLU A 135 6.93 -30.84 5.57
C GLU A 135 6.79 -31.97 6.58
N ILE A 136 5.62 -32.61 6.57
CA ILE A 136 5.34 -33.83 7.34
C ILE A 136 5.00 -34.99 6.41
N ILE A 137 5.25 -36.21 6.89
CA ILE A 137 4.84 -37.48 6.28
C ILE A 137 3.79 -38.10 7.19
N LEU A 138 2.62 -38.40 6.63
CA LEU A 138 1.55 -39.10 7.32
C LEU A 138 1.81 -40.62 7.34
N ASN A 139 1.15 -41.35 8.24
CA ASN A 139 1.31 -42.81 8.35
C ASN A 139 0.97 -43.60 7.06
N ASN A 140 0.15 -43.04 6.18
CA ASN A 140 -0.16 -43.61 4.88
C ASN A 140 0.90 -43.32 3.79
N GLY A 141 1.99 -42.65 4.14
CA GLY A 141 3.07 -42.27 3.23
C GLY A 141 2.88 -40.94 2.50
N ASN A 142 1.71 -40.29 2.64
CA ASN A 142 1.47 -39.01 2.01
C ASN A 142 2.34 -37.91 2.62
N VAL A 143 2.86 -37.03 1.78
CA VAL A 143 3.59 -35.83 2.20
C VAL A 143 2.64 -34.64 2.20
N VAL A 144 2.65 -33.88 3.30
CA VAL A 144 1.87 -32.65 3.46
C VAL A 144 2.82 -31.48 3.71
N ILE A 145 2.60 -30.38 2.99
CA ILE A 145 3.30 -29.11 3.21
C ILE A 145 2.47 -28.30 4.22
N MET A 146 3.02 -28.12 5.42
CA MET A 146 2.40 -27.35 6.51
C MET A 146 2.80 -25.87 6.46
N GLY A 147 3.86 -25.53 5.72
CA GLY A 147 4.49 -24.22 5.78
C GLY A 147 5.34 -24.05 7.04
N GLY A 148 6.39 -23.25 6.94
CA GLY A 148 7.37 -23.05 8.01
C GLY A 148 7.14 -21.81 8.87
N THR A 149 5.98 -21.15 8.77
CA THR A 149 5.64 -19.96 9.57
C THR A 149 4.51 -20.35 10.53
N PRO A 150 4.63 -20.04 11.83
CA PRO A 150 3.59 -20.38 12.80
C PRO A 150 2.35 -19.51 12.57
N TYR A 151 1.19 -19.99 13.06
CA TYR A 151 -0.05 -19.19 13.07
C TYR A 151 -0.23 -18.49 14.41
N CYS A 152 -0.95 -17.37 14.43
CA CYS A 152 -1.32 -16.70 15.68
C CYS A 152 -2.78 -16.97 16.03
N GLU A 153 -3.07 -17.09 17.32
CA GLU A 153 -4.43 -17.04 17.86
C GLU A 153 -4.53 -15.92 18.91
N PRO A 154 -5.31 -14.85 18.65
CA PRO A 154 -6.03 -14.58 17.39
C PRO A 154 -5.08 -14.32 16.20
N ASN A 155 -5.59 -14.48 14.96
CA ASN A 155 -4.82 -14.28 13.73
C ASN A 155 -4.17 -12.88 13.68
N ARG A 156 -2.86 -12.87 13.41
CA ARG A 156 -1.97 -11.70 13.28
C ARG A 156 -0.86 -12.01 12.25
N PRO A 157 -0.31 -11.02 11.53
CA PRO A 157 -0.81 -9.65 11.40
C PRO A 157 -2.18 -9.62 10.71
N TYR A 158 -2.95 -8.56 10.93
CA TYR A 158 -4.29 -8.45 10.35
C TYR A 158 -4.21 -8.53 8.82
N HIS A 159 -5.08 -9.34 8.20
CA HIS A 159 -5.24 -9.35 6.75
C HIS A 159 -5.67 -7.98 6.23
N LEU A 160 -5.57 -7.75 4.92
CA LEU A 160 -6.15 -6.57 4.25
C LEU A 160 -7.60 -6.42 4.73
N PRO A 161 -7.92 -5.36 5.48
CA PRO A 161 -9.21 -5.27 6.11
C PRO A 161 -10.27 -5.05 5.03
N LEU A 162 -11.37 -5.80 5.11
CA LEU A 162 -12.52 -5.51 4.27
C LEU A 162 -13.10 -4.16 4.72
N ALA A 163 -13.49 -3.34 3.75
CA ALA A 163 -13.95 -1.99 4.03
C ALA A 163 -15.12 -1.99 5.02
N GLU A 164 -16.09 -2.88 4.88
CA GLU A 164 -17.26 -2.98 5.77
C GLU A 164 -16.93 -3.15 7.27
N PHE A 165 -15.71 -3.59 7.60
CA PHE A 165 -15.20 -3.71 8.96
C PHE A 165 -14.14 -2.66 9.29
N SER A 166 -14.08 -1.54 8.57
CA SER A 166 -13.05 -0.52 8.73
C SER A 166 -13.63 0.84 9.15
N ARG A 167 -12.90 1.56 10.00
CA ARG A 167 -13.18 2.95 10.37
C ARG A 167 -11.91 3.77 10.52
N VAL A 168 -12.03 5.09 10.46
CA VAL A 168 -10.92 6.05 10.53
C VAL A 168 -11.32 7.29 11.31
N THR A 169 -10.33 8.07 11.74
CA THR A 169 -10.51 9.48 12.05
C THR A 169 -10.28 10.29 10.76
N VAL A 170 -11.08 11.33 10.53
CA VAL A 170 -10.92 12.21 9.36
C VAL A 170 -10.75 13.64 9.83
N ASN A 171 -9.69 14.30 9.35
CA ASN A 171 -9.54 15.75 9.44
C ASN A 171 -10.04 16.37 8.14
N TRP A 172 -11.11 17.14 8.24
CA TRP A 172 -11.79 17.75 7.11
C TRP A 172 -11.19 19.10 6.73
N ASN A 173 -11.38 19.50 5.48
CA ASN A 173 -10.92 20.79 4.95
C ASN A 173 -11.61 22.01 5.57
N ASP A 174 -12.75 21.82 6.25
CA ASP A 174 -13.42 22.85 7.05
C ASP A 174 -12.83 23.02 8.47
N GLY A 175 -11.76 22.28 8.79
CA GLY A 175 -11.08 22.30 10.08
C GLY A 175 -11.71 21.40 11.13
N THR A 176 -12.80 20.69 10.82
CA THR A 176 -13.42 19.74 11.76
C THR A 176 -12.70 18.40 11.76
N THR A 177 -12.69 17.74 12.92
CA THR A 177 -12.19 16.36 13.06
C THR A 177 -13.34 15.45 13.47
N GLU A 178 -13.56 14.38 12.71
CA GLU A 178 -14.56 13.34 13.02
C GLU A 178 -13.85 12.01 13.28
N SER A 179 -13.98 11.48 14.50
CA SER A 179 -13.44 10.16 14.86
C SER A 179 -14.39 9.03 14.48
N GLN A 180 -13.85 7.83 14.25
CA GLN A 180 -14.61 6.60 14.03
C GLN A 180 -15.57 6.62 12.83
N ARG A 181 -15.24 7.39 11.80
CA ARG A 181 -15.95 7.39 10.52
C ARG A 181 -15.83 6.03 9.85
N LYS A 182 -16.98 5.41 9.56
CA LYS A 182 -17.04 4.13 8.87
C LYS A 182 -16.74 4.30 7.39
N SER A 183 -16.15 3.27 6.80
CA SER A 183 -15.75 3.28 5.39
C SER A 183 -16.88 3.41 4.38
N ASP A 184 -18.06 2.90 4.70
CA ASP A 184 -19.29 3.01 3.91
C ASP A 184 -19.87 4.44 3.89
N THR A 185 -19.25 5.37 4.63
CA THR A 185 -19.61 6.80 4.63
C THR A 185 -18.62 7.69 3.89
N LEU A 186 -17.56 7.11 3.33
CA LEU A 186 -16.47 7.83 2.68
C LEU A 186 -16.23 7.27 1.27
N LEU A 187 -15.79 8.14 0.38
CA LEU A 187 -15.36 7.80 -0.96
C LEU A 187 -13.87 8.10 -1.09
N ILE A 188 -13.18 7.32 -1.90
CA ILE A 188 -11.78 7.54 -2.30
C ILE A 188 -11.73 7.74 -3.82
N GLU A 189 -10.71 8.43 -4.28
CA GLU A 189 -10.40 8.48 -5.71
C GLU A 189 -9.82 7.16 -6.19
N HIS A 190 -10.28 6.71 -7.35
CA HIS A 190 -9.74 5.55 -8.03
C HIS A 190 -9.64 5.80 -9.52
N GLY A 191 -8.41 5.73 -10.04
CA GLY A 191 -8.14 5.74 -11.48
C GLY A 191 -8.29 4.35 -12.08
N SER A 192 -8.86 4.25 -13.27
CA SER A 192 -8.85 3.00 -14.05
C SER A 192 -7.56 2.88 -14.86
N TYR A 193 -7.17 1.64 -15.18
CA TYR A 193 -6.05 1.37 -16.09
C TYR A 193 -6.27 1.93 -17.51
N GLU A 194 -7.51 2.13 -17.93
CA GLU A 194 -7.83 2.72 -19.24
C GLU A 194 -7.34 4.17 -19.36
N GLY A 195 -7.37 4.92 -18.24
CA GLY A 195 -6.86 6.29 -18.17
C GLY A 195 -5.38 6.39 -17.90
N LEU A 196 -4.67 5.28 -17.69
CA LEU A 196 -3.25 5.28 -17.35
C LEU A 196 -2.39 5.47 -18.61
N GLN A 197 -1.56 6.51 -18.59
CA GLN A 197 -0.57 6.81 -19.62
C GLN A 197 0.83 6.70 -19.02
N ILE A 198 1.65 5.77 -19.53
CA ILE A 198 3.08 5.79 -19.25
C ILE A 198 3.71 6.90 -20.07
N LEU A 199 4.45 7.78 -19.40
CA LEU A 199 5.04 8.97 -20.03
C LEU A 199 6.24 8.58 -20.90
N LYS A 200 6.32 9.19 -22.07
CA LYS A 200 7.42 9.02 -23.02
C LYS A 200 8.39 10.18 -22.93
N GLU A 201 9.64 9.95 -23.31
CA GLU A 201 10.69 10.99 -23.35
C GLU A 201 10.30 12.25 -24.15
N THR A 202 9.48 12.08 -25.20
CA THR A 202 9.00 13.17 -26.06
C THR A 202 7.73 13.84 -25.57
N ASP A 203 7.10 13.31 -24.52
CA ASP A 203 5.88 13.91 -23.98
C ASP A 203 6.21 15.26 -23.34
N TYR A 204 5.26 16.19 -23.41
CA TYR A 204 5.37 17.52 -22.82
C TYR A 204 4.28 17.70 -21.79
N LEU A 205 4.66 18.12 -20.58
CA LEU A 205 3.75 18.30 -19.46
C LEU A 205 3.62 19.78 -19.13
N LYS A 206 2.41 20.18 -18.76
CA LYS A 206 2.14 21.40 -18.01
C LYS A 206 1.54 21.02 -16.68
N ILE A 207 2.18 21.40 -15.59
CA ILE A 207 1.66 21.27 -14.23
C ILE A 207 0.76 22.47 -13.99
N ILE A 208 -0.46 22.21 -13.54
CA ILE A 208 -1.47 23.25 -13.37
C ILE A 208 -2.02 23.25 -11.95
N ASN A 209 -2.36 24.44 -11.47
CA ASN A 209 -3.28 24.58 -10.36
C ASN A 209 -4.71 24.36 -10.90
N LEU A 210 -5.42 23.35 -10.39
CA LEU A 210 -6.74 22.98 -10.89
C LEU A 210 -7.81 24.05 -10.62
N ASP A 211 -7.65 24.85 -9.56
CA ASP A 211 -8.64 25.85 -9.16
C ASP A 211 -8.49 27.15 -9.96
N THR A 212 -7.25 27.49 -10.36
CA THR A 212 -6.93 28.73 -11.08
C THR A 212 -6.62 28.54 -12.56
N ASP A 213 -6.45 27.29 -13.01
CA ASP A 213 -5.89 26.92 -14.33
C ASP A 213 -4.50 27.55 -14.61
N GLU A 214 -3.80 28.02 -13.57
CA GLU A 214 -2.47 28.61 -13.68
C GLU A 214 -1.41 27.52 -13.94
N ILE A 215 -0.50 27.78 -14.88
CA ILE A 215 0.64 26.90 -15.16
C ILE A 215 1.72 27.17 -14.12
N ILE A 216 2.00 26.17 -13.30
CA ILE A 216 3.02 26.20 -12.24
C ILE A 216 4.39 25.86 -12.81
N CYS A 217 4.44 24.88 -13.71
CA CYS A 217 5.67 24.39 -14.32
C CYS A 217 5.34 23.74 -15.66
N GLU A 218 6.24 23.80 -16.63
CA GLU A 218 6.09 23.06 -17.88
C GLU A 218 7.43 22.59 -18.43
N GLY A 219 7.43 21.46 -19.12
CA GLY A 219 8.66 20.85 -19.60
C GLY A 219 8.46 19.58 -20.40
N GLN A 220 9.48 19.23 -21.18
CA GLN A 220 9.54 17.97 -21.89
C GLN A 220 10.17 16.89 -20.99
N ILE A 221 9.66 15.66 -21.03
CA ILE A 221 10.09 14.60 -20.11
C ILE A 221 11.59 14.31 -20.20
N ASN A 222 12.17 14.25 -21.40
CA ASN A 222 13.60 14.02 -21.59
C ASN A 222 14.51 15.16 -21.07
N LEU A 223 13.95 16.33 -20.78
CA LEU A 223 14.67 17.44 -20.17
C LEU A 223 14.61 17.39 -18.64
N ILE A 224 13.67 16.60 -18.07
CA ILE A 224 13.72 16.26 -16.65
C ILE A 224 14.92 15.35 -16.48
N SER A 225 15.92 15.81 -15.71
CA SER A 225 17.21 15.14 -15.54
C SER A 225 17.08 13.89 -14.65
N LEU A 226 16.28 12.93 -15.09
CA LEU A 226 16.02 11.71 -14.36
C LEU A 226 17.19 10.73 -14.51
N LYS A 227 17.54 10.07 -13.42
CA LYS A 227 18.48 8.95 -13.48
C LYS A 227 17.78 7.74 -14.08
N THR A 228 18.42 7.10 -15.06
CA THR A 228 17.88 5.90 -15.73
C THR A 228 17.69 4.73 -14.77
N PHE A 229 18.53 4.63 -13.73
CA PHE A 229 18.49 3.57 -12.72
C PHE A 229 18.68 4.14 -11.32
N SER A 230 17.74 3.83 -10.42
CA SER A 230 17.84 4.14 -9.01
C SER A 230 17.17 3.04 -8.19
N HIS A 231 17.71 2.78 -7.00
CA HIS A 231 17.11 1.87 -6.01
C HIS A 231 16.07 2.57 -5.12
N THR A 232 15.97 3.90 -5.22
CA THR A 232 15.03 4.72 -4.47
C THR A 232 14.33 5.70 -5.41
N LEU A 233 13.10 6.09 -5.05
CA LEU A 233 12.36 7.16 -5.73
C LEU A 233 13.20 8.44 -5.81
N GLU A 234 13.86 8.79 -4.70
CA GLU A 234 14.68 10.01 -4.61
C GLU A 234 15.84 9.99 -5.61
N GLY A 235 16.48 8.83 -5.80
CA GLY A 235 17.61 8.73 -6.72
C GLY A 235 17.24 8.88 -8.20
N HIS A 236 15.95 8.80 -8.56
CA HIS A 236 15.51 9.19 -9.89
C HIS A 236 15.55 10.70 -10.11
N PHE A 237 15.44 11.52 -9.05
CA PHE A 237 15.38 12.99 -9.13
C PHE A 237 16.68 13.69 -8.67
N GLU A 238 17.72 12.94 -8.26
CA GLU A 238 18.99 13.45 -7.73
C GLU A 238 19.74 14.46 -8.62
N ASN A 239 19.52 14.45 -9.93
CA ASN A 239 20.24 15.32 -10.88
C ASN A 239 19.44 16.57 -11.30
N ILE A 240 18.28 16.85 -10.70
CA ILE A 240 17.52 18.06 -11.01
C ILE A 240 18.26 19.27 -10.43
N LYS A 241 18.91 20.02 -11.33
CA LYS A 241 19.61 21.28 -11.02
C LYS A 241 18.77 22.52 -11.31
N ASP A 242 17.68 22.34 -12.03
CA ASP A 242 16.77 23.41 -12.41
C ASP A 242 15.72 23.47 -11.31
N GLY A 243 15.51 24.64 -10.69
CA GLY A 243 14.68 24.83 -9.47
C GLY A 243 13.18 24.51 -9.57
N ASN A 244 12.78 23.59 -10.44
CA ASN A 244 11.46 23.02 -10.58
C ASN A 244 11.33 21.74 -9.73
N ASP A 245 10.27 21.64 -8.93
CA ASP A 245 10.04 20.49 -8.04
C ASP A 245 9.29 19.34 -8.73
N TRP A 246 9.86 18.81 -9.82
CA TRP A 246 9.26 17.68 -10.53
C TRP A 246 9.04 16.47 -9.62
N LYS A 247 9.91 16.25 -8.63
CA LYS A 247 9.74 15.18 -7.64
C LYS A 247 8.41 15.38 -6.93
N GLU A 248 8.20 16.53 -6.30
CA GLU A 248 6.98 16.85 -5.59
C GLU A 248 5.73 16.69 -6.47
N TYR A 249 5.80 17.15 -7.72
CA TYR A 249 4.66 17.04 -8.64
C TYR A 249 4.22 15.60 -8.87
N PHE A 250 5.18 14.69 -9.08
CA PHE A 250 4.89 13.27 -9.30
C PHE A 250 4.60 12.49 -8.01
N THR A 251 5.21 12.84 -6.87
CA THR A 251 4.98 12.12 -5.60
C THR A 251 3.67 12.51 -4.94
N ASN A 252 3.26 13.78 -5.08
CA ASN A 252 2.08 14.31 -4.40
C ASN A 252 0.82 14.27 -5.29
N GLY A 253 0.91 13.70 -6.50
CA GLY A 253 -0.27 13.53 -7.34
C GLY A 253 -0.79 14.84 -7.96
N HIS A 254 0.10 15.78 -8.32
CA HIS A 254 -0.30 17.07 -8.87
C HIS A 254 -1.09 16.91 -10.17
N TYR A 255 -1.88 17.93 -10.50
CA TYR A 255 -2.64 17.96 -11.73
C TYR A 255 -1.84 18.57 -12.88
N GLY A 256 -2.14 18.12 -14.09
CA GLY A 256 -1.48 18.64 -15.28
C GLY A 256 -2.24 18.40 -16.57
N GLU A 257 -1.58 18.79 -17.65
CA GLU A 257 -1.96 18.56 -19.04
C GLU A 257 -0.84 17.80 -19.74
N LEU A 258 -1.21 16.72 -20.43
CA LEU A 258 -0.29 15.91 -21.24
C LEU A 258 -0.42 16.28 -22.71
N TYR A 259 0.70 16.66 -23.32
CA TYR A 259 0.80 16.98 -24.74
C TYR A 259 1.74 16.03 -25.47
N ARG A 260 1.40 15.70 -26.72
CA ARG A 260 2.25 14.91 -27.63
C ARG A 260 2.41 15.59 -28.98
N GLU A 261 3.58 15.41 -29.58
CA GLU A 261 3.81 15.83 -30.95
C GLU A 261 2.94 15.00 -31.90
N THR A 262 2.21 15.68 -32.77
CA THR A 262 1.51 15.04 -33.89
C THR A 262 2.42 15.05 -35.11
N LYS A 263 2.58 13.88 -35.74
CA LYS A 263 3.27 13.74 -37.03
C LYS A 263 2.51 14.48 -38.14
#